data_AF-A0A7V1IF15-F1
#
_entry.id   AF-A0A7V1IF15-F1
#
_cell.length_a   1.000
_cell.length_b   1.000
_cell.length_c   1.000
_cell.angle_alpha   90.00
_cell.angle_beta   90.00
_cell.angle_gamma   90.00
#
_symmetry.space_group_name_H-M   'P 1'
#
loop_
_entity.id
_entity.type
_entity.pdbx_description
1 polymer ?
#
loop_
_entity_poly.entity_id
_entity_poly.type
_entity_poly.pdbx_seq_one_letter_code
_entity_poly.pdbx_strand_id
1 'polypeptide(L)'
;MVVYQIMDLTWDGRGVARGPDGRVVMIAGALPGDQVTATLSKGGEKGPRFGKVVELVVPSPLRVPHPCPHYLEGCHASPLGALRREAALEWKREHLAQTLARVGGIRGVEVRQPVASPRQWRYRDRLELHLIRLGSRFRLVYYAGDGAVPVRDCLLGGEPLCKALQRLGEALPEVKLPLRGGGRGEAARLLLRDNGRGEAVAVLFLFGKSVPPLEPFRRWLDRGRLAGWELRRSPGVKARLFASQVVHAEGDPLVTHDLAGGVLRAEPTVFSQANRHAGEV
;
A
#
# COMPACT_ATOMS: atom_id res chain seq x y z
N MET A 1 17.52 28.74 -1.80
CA MET A 1 16.86 27.45 -1.55
C MET A 1 17.95 26.39 -1.41
N VAL A 2 17.91 25.52 -0.42
CA VAL A 2 18.99 24.52 -0.21
C VAL A 2 18.81 23.36 -1.18
N VAL A 3 19.86 23.00 -1.91
CA VAL A 3 19.92 21.80 -2.76
C VAL A 3 20.56 20.66 -1.99
N TYR A 4 19.92 19.49 -2.00
CA TYR A 4 20.38 18.28 -1.34
C TYR A 4 20.86 17.27 -2.38
N GLN A 5 22.10 16.79 -2.21
CA GLN A 5 22.63 15.64 -2.95
C GLN A 5 22.17 14.36 -2.26
N ILE A 6 21.43 13.52 -2.96
CA ILE A 6 20.93 12.26 -2.43
C ILE A 6 22.00 11.17 -2.61
N MET A 7 22.37 10.53 -1.51
CA MET A 7 23.46 9.55 -1.45
C MET A 7 22.96 8.10 -1.35
N ASP A 8 21.85 7.89 -0.64
CA ASP A 8 21.32 6.55 -0.33
C ASP A 8 19.80 6.61 -0.11
N LEU A 9 19.18 5.50 0.26
CA LEU A 9 17.78 5.38 0.66
C LEU A 9 17.66 4.78 2.07
N THR A 10 16.64 5.22 2.80
CA THR A 10 16.16 4.53 3.99
C THR A 10 15.47 3.22 3.62
N TRP A 11 15.28 2.32 4.60
CA TRP A 11 14.57 1.05 4.41
C TRP A 11 13.12 1.23 3.89
N ASP A 12 12.48 2.37 4.18
CA ASP A 12 11.15 2.74 3.68
C ASP A 12 11.17 3.54 2.36
N GLY A 13 12.34 3.72 1.74
CA GLY A 13 12.50 4.29 0.40
C GLY A 13 12.56 5.82 0.34
N ARG A 14 12.99 6.50 1.40
CA ARG A 14 13.25 7.96 1.40
C ARG A 14 14.71 8.23 1.07
N GLY A 15 14.98 9.19 0.21
CA GLY A 15 16.35 9.61 -0.11
C GLY A 15 17.08 10.16 1.11
N VAL A 16 18.33 9.79 1.29
CA VAL A 16 19.20 10.21 2.38
C VAL A 16 20.21 11.22 1.88
N ALA A 17 20.25 12.39 2.50
CA ALA A 17 21.23 13.45 2.25
C ALA A 17 21.84 13.94 3.57
N ARG A 18 22.88 14.77 3.47
CA ARG A 18 23.36 15.59 4.58
C ARG A 18 22.99 17.04 4.35
N GLY A 19 22.41 17.67 5.35
CA GLY A 19 22.10 19.09 5.33
C GLY A 19 23.36 19.95 5.52
N PRO A 20 23.28 21.27 5.28
CA PRO A 20 24.38 22.19 5.50
C PRO A 20 24.90 22.22 6.94
N ASP A 21 24.07 21.83 7.91
CA ASP A 21 24.40 21.69 9.33
C ASP A 21 24.96 20.30 9.69
N GLY A 22 25.28 19.47 8.69
CA GLY A 22 25.82 18.13 8.85
C GLY A 22 24.79 17.06 9.24
N ARG A 23 23.55 17.45 9.55
CA ARG A 23 22.50 16.51 9.97
C ARG A 23 22.02 15.66 8.81
N VAL A 24 21.61 14.44 9.12
CA VAL A 24 20.95 13.55 8.15
C VAL A 24 19.57 14.12 7.80
N VAL A 25 19.25 14.15 6.52
CA VAL A 25 17.93 14.57 5.99
C VAL A 25 17.34 13.43 5.17
N MET A 26 16.11 13.02 5.51
CA MET A 26 15.36 11.96 4.85
C MET A 26 14.24 12.57 4.00
N ILE A 27 14.33 12.43 2.68
CA ILE A 27 13.52 13.17 1.71
C ILE A 27 12.64 12.19 0.92
N ALA A 28 11.33 12.23 1.15
CA ALA A 28 10.37 11.43 0.40
C ALA A 28 10.35 11.83 -1.08
N GLY A 29 10.37 10.83 -1.97
CA GLY A 29 10.34 11.02 -3.43
C GLY A 29 11.71 11.25 -4.08
N ALA A 30 12.78 11.37 -3.30
CA ALA A 30 14.15 11.50 -3.79
C ALA A 30 14.84 10.13 -3.90
N LEU A 31 15.72 9.96 -4.88
CA LEU A 31 16.44 8.73 -5.20
C LEU A 31 17.96 8.96 -5.25
N PRO A 32 18.80 7.93 -5.01
CA PRO A 32 20.25 8.09 -5.04
C PRO A 32 20.74 8.67 -6.35
N GLY A 33 21.63 9.67 -6.26
CA GLY A 33 22.15 10.42 -7.41
C GLY A 33 21.35 11.68 -7.77
N ASP A 34 20.17 11.90 -7.20
CA ASP A 34 19.44 13.14 -7.44
C ASP A 34 20.10 14.36 -6.77
N GLN A 35 19.86 15.53 -7.37
CA GLN A 35 19.91 16.82 -6.69
C GLN A 35 18.50 17.39 -6.60
N VAL A 36 18.04 17.67 -5.39
CA VAL A 36 16.67 18.14 -5.14
C VAL A 36 16.63 19.35 -4.22
N THR A 37 15.63 20.20 -4.38
CA THR A 37 15.18 21.08 -3.31
C THR A 37 14.08 20.36 -2.52
N ALA A 38 13.97 20.63 -1.22
CA ALA A 38 13.01 19.96 -0.36
C ALA A 38 12.38 20.90 0.66
N THR A 39 11.08 20.71 0.93
CA THR A 39 10.42 21.29 2.09
C THR A 39 10.66 20.37 3.28
N LEU A 40 11.24 20.90 4.34
CA LEU A 40 11.42 20.15 5.59
C LEU A 40 10.17 20.26 6.48
N SER A 41 9.81 19.16 7.12
CA SER A 41 8.80 19.17 8.18
C SER A 41 9.30 19.98 9.38
N LYS A 42 8.38 20.60 10.14
CA LYS A 42 8.69 21.17 11.46
C LYS A 42 9.08 20.04 12.41
N GLY A 43 10.36 19.72 12.49
CA GLY A 43 10.93 18.66 13.33
C GLY A 43 11.81 19.21 14.45
N GLY A 44 12.10 18.37 15.45
CA GLY A 44 12.92 18.74 16.60
C GLY A 44 14.37 19.12 16.23
N GLU A 45 15.02 19.84 17.13
CA GLU A 45 16.42 20.27 16.98
C GLU A 45 17.42 19.11 17.04
N LYS A 46 17.00 17.94 17.55
CA LYS A 46 17.81 16.73 17.68
C LYS A 46 17.38 15.66 16.67
N GLY A 47 18.35 14.94 16.10
CA GLY A 47 18.10 13.80 15.19
C GLY A 47 18.00 14.14 13.70
N PRO A 48 17.57 13.19 12.84
CA PRO A 48 17.41 13.42 11.41
C PRO A 48 16.24 14.37 11.12
N ARG A 49 16.37 15.15 10.04
CA ARG A 49 15.27 15.97 9.52
C ARG A 49 14.51 15.20 8.46
N PHE A 50 13.21 15.45 8.34
CA PHE A 50 12.38 14.85 7.31
C PHE A 50 11.90 15.91 6.34
N GLY A 51 11.74 15.54 5.07
CA GLY A 51 11.22 16.43 4.06
C GLY A 51 10.60 15.69 2.89
N LYS A 52 10.12 16.48 1.93
CA LYS A 52 9.60 16.02 0.64
C LYS A 52 10.23 16.82 -0.47
N VAL A 53 10.50 16.17 -1.60
CA VAL A 53 10.98 16.85 -2.81
C VAL A 53 9.99 17.96 -3.18
N VAL A 54 10.53 19.14 -3.48
CA VAL A 54 9.80 20.26 -4.09
C VAL A 54 10.13 20.33 -5.56
N GLU A 55 11.42 20.24 -5.89
CA GLU A 55 11.94 20.31 -7.24
C GLU A 55 13.07 19.31 -7.43
N LEU A 56 13.11 18.69 -8.61
CA LEU A 56 14.20 17.84 -9.06
C LEU A 56 15.14 18.70 -9.93
N VAL A 57 16.24 19.17 -9.32
CA VAL A 57 17.22 20.05 -9.97
C VAL A 57 18.06 19.27 -10.98
N VAL A 58 18.55 18.10 -10.58
CA VAL A 58 19.25 17.16 -11.46
C VAL A 58 18.69 15.75 -11.20
N PRO A 59 18.04 15.11 -12.18
CA PRO A 59 17.56 13.75 -12.03
C PRO A 59 18.71 12.75 -12.04
N SER A 60 18.66 11.76 -11.14
CA SER A 60 19.55 10.61 -11.17
C SER A 60 19.40 9.82 -12.48
N PRO A 61 20.50 9.30 -13.06
CA PRO A 61 20.43 8.37 -14.19
C PRO A 61 19.82 7.01 -13.82
N LEU A 62 19.56 6.76 -12.53
CA LEU A 62 18.83 5.58 -12.05
C LEU A 62 17.31 5.75 -12.15
N ARG A 63 16.81 6.95 -12.51
CA ARG A 63 15.38 7.23 -12.60
C ARG A 63 14.72 6.64 -13.84
N VAL A 64 13.46 6.26 -13.67
CA VAL A 64 12.49 6.02 -14.74
C VAL A 64 11.21 6.82 -14.44
N PRO A 65 10.38 7.13 -15.44
CA PRO A 65 9.07 7.71 -15.21
C PRO A 65 8.24 6.86 -14.24
N HIS A 66 7.69 7.47 -13.20
CA HIS A 66 6.82 6.76 -12.25
C HIS A 66 5.46 6.48 -12.92
N PRO A 67 5.05 5.21 -13.12
CA PRO A 67 3.87 4.93 -13.93
C PRO A 67 2.54 5.15 -13.20
N CYS A 68 2.53 5.16 -11.86
CA CYS A 68 1.30 5.32 -11.09
C CYS A 68 0.87 6.80 -10.99
N PRO A 69 -0.31 7.19 -11.51
CA PRO A 69 -0.79 8.57 -11.41
C PRO A 69 -1.07 8.97 -9.96
N HIS A 70 -1.63 8.05 -9.15
CA HIS A 70 -1.94 8.33 -7.75
C HIS A 70 -0.69 8.64 -6.92
N TYR A 71 0.50 8.18 -7.31
CA TYR A 71 1.74 8.53 -6.59
C TYR A 71 2.03 10.03 -6.69
N LEU A 72 1.75 10.63 -7.85
CA LEU A 72 1.87 12.07 -8.07
C LEU A 72 0.84 12.87 -7.26
N GLU A 73 -0.28 12.23 -6.90
CA GLU A 73 -1.32 12.78 -6.02
C GLU A 73 -1.02 12.55 -4.52
N GLY A 74 0.13 11.96 -4.18
CA GLY A 74 0.56 11.70 -2.79
C GLY A 74 0.40 10.25 -2.31
N CYS A 75 -0.06 9.32 -3.16
CA CYS A 75 -0.16 7.90 -2.81
C CYS A 75 1.24 7.27 -2.76
N HIS A 76 1.94 7.43 -1.64
CA HIS A 76 3.31 6.95 -1.42
C HIS A 76 3.44 5.43 -1.24
N ALA A 77 2.52 4.63 -1.82
CA ALA A 77 2.50 3.17 -1.68
C ALA A 77 3.60 2.45 -2.50
N SER A 78 4.19 3.12 -3.50
CA SER A 78 5.25 2.59 -4.37
C SER A 78 6.48 3.51 -4.38
N PRO A 79 7.18 3.72 -3.26
CA PRO A 79 8.23 4.73 -3.13
C PRO A 79 9.41 4.53 -4.11
N LEU A 80 9.68 3.29 -4.50
CA LEU A 80 10.75 2.94 -5.45
C LEU A 80 10.26 2.85 -6.90
N GLY A 81 9.01 3.23 -7.20
CA GLY A 81 8.42 3.07 -8.54
C GLY A 81 9.07 3.91 -9.64
N ALA A 82 9.89 4.90 -9.25
CA ALA A 82 10.70 5.71 -10.16
C ALA A 82 12.17 5.26 -10.23
N LEU A 83 12.55 4.18 -9.53
CA LEU A 83 13.92 3.64 -9.56
C LEU A 83 13.99 2.49 -10.56
N ARG A 84 15.00 2.48 -11.44
CA ARG A 84 15.26 1.36 -12.35
C ARG A 84 15.31 0.05 -11.56
N ARG A 85 14.70 -1.01 -12.10
CA ARG A 85 14.55 -2.30 -11.41
C ARG A 85 15.89 -2.87 -10.95
N GLU A 86 16.89 -2.82 -11.81
CA GLU A 86 18.23 -3.34 -11.54
C GLU A 86 18.87 -2.58 -10.38
N ALA A 87 18.73 -1.24 -10.36
CA ALA A 87 19.20 -0.40 -9.27
C ALA A 87 18.43 -0.68 -7.96
N ALA A 88 17.13 -0.97 -8.02
CA ALA A 88 16.35 -1.35 -6.84
C ALA A 88 16.75 -2.71 -6.27
N LEU A 89 17.14 -3.67 -7.10
CA LEU A 89 17.65 -4.98 -6.66
C LEU A 89 19.05 -4.83 -6.05
N GLU A 90 19.93 -4.07 -6.68
CA GLU A 90 21.26 -3.80 -6.17
C GLU A 90 21.20 -3.06 -4.82
N TRP A 91 20.35 -2.03 -4.72
CA TRP A 91 20.11 -1.33 -3.46
C TRP A 91 19.64 -2.28 -2.35
N LYS A 92 18.71 -3.21 -2.63
CA LYS A 92 18.26 -4.20 -1.63
C LYS A 92 19.39 -5.12 -1.17
N ARG A 93 20.26 -5.54 -2.09
CA ARG A 93 21.43 -6.37 -1.81
C ARG A 93 22.41 -5.64 -0.90
N GLU A 94 22.77 -4.42 -1.26
CA GLU A 94 23.67 -3.57 -0.49
C GLU A 94 23.08 -3.23 0.87
N HIS A 95 21.79 -2.92 0.94
CA HIS A 95 21.10 -2.64 2.19
C HIS A 95 21.18 -3.83 3.15
N LEU A 96 20.92 -5.06 2.66
CA LEU A 96 21.07 -6.27 3.47
C LEU A 96 22.52 -6.48 3.93
N ALA A 97 23.51 -6.33 3.03
CA ALA A 97 24.92 -6.46 3.38
C ALA A 97 25.35 -5.45 4.47
N GLN A 98 24.93 -4.20 4.34
CA GLN A 98 25.19 -3.16 5.33
C GLN A 98 24.49 -3.45 6.67
N THR A 99 23.25 -3.93 6.64
CA THR A 99 22.51 -4.32 7.86
C THR A 99 23.18 -5.49 8.57
N LEU A 100 23.60 -6.54 7.84
CA LEU A 100 24.32 -7.68 8.41
C LEU A 100 25.61 -7.24 9.10
N ALA A 101 26.40 -6.37 8.45
CA ALA A 101 27.66 -5.89 8.99
C ALA A 101 27.50 -4.94 10.19
N ARG A 102 26.54 -3.99 10.13
CA ARG A 102 26.37 -2.93 11.14
C ARG A 102 25.54 -3.37 12.33
N VAL A 103 24.46 -4.13 12.10
CA VAL A 103 23.52 -4.56 13.15
C VAL A 103 23.84 -5.98 13.61
N GLY A 104 24.09 -6.89 12.66
CA GLY A 104 24.37 -8.29 12.97
C GLY A 104 25.82 -8.56 13.38
N GLY A 105 26.76 -7.64 13.11
CA GLY A 105 28.20 -7.87 13.30
C GLY A 105 28.79 -8.91 12.34
N ILE A 106 28.03 -9.38 11.34
CA ILE A 106 28.43 -10.42 10.40
C ILE A 106 29.13 -9.76 9.21
N ARG A 107 30.43 -9.98 9.07
CA ARG A 107 31.28 -9.39 8.02
C ARG A 107 31.91 -10.48 7.16
N GLY A 108 32.28 -10.13 5.92
CA GLY A 108 32.94 -11.06 4.99
C GLY A 108 32.02 -12.12 4.37
N VAL A 109 30.70 -12.02 4.58
CA VAL A 109 29.71 -12.89 3.94
C VAL A 109 29.32 -12.36 2.57
N GLU A 110 29.21 -13.26 1.60
CA GLU A 110 28.70 -12.92 0.27
C GLU A 110 27.18 -12.78 0.31
N VAL A 111 26.67 -11.60 -0.04
CA VAL A 111 25.23 -11.39 -0.25
C VAL A 111 24.92 -11.51 -1.74
N ARG A 112 24.25 -12.61 -2.10
CA ARG A 112 23.82 -12.91 -3.47
C ARG A 112 22.79 -11.89 -3.97
N GLN A 113 22.67 -11.79 -5.30
CA GLN A 113 21.67 -10.96 -5.94
C GLN A 113 20.24 -11.39 -5.54
N PRO A 114 19.35 -10.46 -5.17
CA PRO A 114 17.98 -10.80 -4.84
C PRO A 114 17.24 -11.41 -6.02
N VAL A 115 16.47 -12.48 -5.76
CA VAL A 115 15.55 -13.04 -6.76
C VAL A 115 14.48 -11.99 -7.06
N ALA A 116 14.37 -11.63 -8.34
CA ALA A 116 13.47 -10.58 -8.76
C ALA A 116 12.06 -11.13 -8.96
N SER A 117 11.05 -10.44 -8.42
CA SER A 117 9.64 -10.77 -8.65
C SER A 117 9.34 -10.89 -10.15
N PRO A 118 8.62 -11.94 -10.62
CA PRO A 118 8.25 -12.06 -12.03
C PRO A 118 7.52 -10.82 -12.57
N ARG A 119 6.76 -10.14 -11.71
CA ARG A 119 6.01 -8.92 -12.02
C ARG A 119 6.44 -7.74 -11.14
N GLN A 120 6.68 -6.58 -11.75
CA GLN A 120 6.98 -5.32 -11.03
C GLN A 120 5.71 -4.59 -10.56
N TRP A 121 4.66 -4.71 -11.38
CA TRP A 121 3.34 -4.10 -11.19
C TRP A 121 2.30 -5.22 -11.30
N ARG A 122 1.09 -4.96 -10.79
CA ARG A 122 -0.03 -5.92 -10.79
C ARG A 122 0.29 -7.25 -10.14
N TYR A 123 1.12 -7.21 -9.09
CA TYR A 123 1.58 -8.42 -8.38
C TYR A 123 0.85 -8.65 -7.05
N ARG A 124 0.16 -7.63 -6.51
CA ARG A 124 -0.50 -7.75 -5.20
C ARG A 124 -1.86 -8.40 -5.32
N ASP A 125 -2.00 -9.53 -4.64
CA ASP A 125 -3.26 -10.28 -4.52
C ASP A 125 -4.12 -9.80 -3.35
N ARG A 126 -3.73 -8.69 -2.74
CA ARG A 126 -4.44 -8.04 -1.64
C ARG A 126 -4.29 -6.52 -1.71
N LEU A 127 -5.42 -5.82 -1.60
CA LEU A 127 -5.49 -4.38 -1.38
C LEU A 127 -6.33 -4.09 -0.14
N GLU A 128 -5.89 -3.15 0.68
CA GLU A 128 -6.63 -2.69 1.85
C GLU A 128 -6.83 -1.17 1.72
N LEU A 129 -8.08 -0.76 1.69
CA LEU A 129 -8.49 0.62 1.43
C LEU A 129 -9.45 1.09 2.53
N HIS A 130 -9.38 2.39 2.81
CA HIS A 130 -10.25 3.02 3.78
C HIS A 130 -11.46 3.58 3.06
N LEU A 131 -12.65 3.30 3.58
CA LEU A 131 -13.86 3.98 3.14
C LEU A 131 -14.05 5.20 4.03
N ILE A 132 -13.81 6.39 3.48
CA ILE A 132 -13.96 7.64 4.22
C ILE A 132 -15.20 8.40 3.76
N ARG A 133 -15.81 9.16 4.68
CA ARG A 133 -16.89 10.08 4.38
C ARG A 133 -16.35 11.49 4.17
N LEU A 134 -16.57 12.04 2.97
CA LEU A 134 -16.26 13.43 2.62
C LEU A 134 -17.59 14.16 2.36
N GLY A 135 -18.06 14.89 3.37
CA GLY A 135 -19.39 15.49 3.36
C GLY A 135 -20.51 14.44 3.27
N SER A 136 -21.28 14.46 2.19
CA SER A 136 -22.35 13.49 1.92
C SER A 136 -21.92 12.26 1.12
N ARG A 137 -20.68 12.22 0.61
CA ARG A 137 -20.19 11.17 -0.29
C ARG A 137 -19.14 10.30 0.38
N PHE A 138 -19.06 9.04 -0.05
CA PHE A 138 -18.00 8.12 0.35
C PHE A 138 -16.93 8.00 -0.73
N ARG A 139 -15.69 7.75 -0.31
CA ARG A 139 -14.54 7.47 -1.19
C ARG A 139 -13.69 6.34 -0.63
N LEU A 140 -13.17 5.49 -1.51
CA LEU A 140 -12.09 4.58 -1.19
C LEU A 140 -10.76 5.33 -1.30
N VAL A 141 -9.98 5.29 -0.22
CA VAL A 141 -8.72 6.04 -0.12
C VAL A 141 -7.61 5.17 0.44
N TYR A 142 -6.39 5.56 0.12
CA TYR A 142 -5.18 5.16 0.82
C TYR A 142 -4.73 6.32 1.71
N TYR A 143 -4.45 6.05 2.99
CA TYR A 143 -3.84 7.07 3.85
C TYR A 143 -2.33 7.08 3.63
N ALA A 144 -1.83 8.19 3.11
CA ALA A 144 -0.42 8.53 3.07
C ALA A 144 -0.05 9.44 4.25
N GLY A 145 1.25 9.75 4.40
CA GLY A 145 1.75 10.54 5.53
C GLY A 145 1.18 11.96 5.64
N ASP A 146 0.71 12.51 4.53
CA ASP A 146 0.18 13.87 4.37
C ASP A 146 -1.34 13.93 4.19
N GLY A 147 -2.04 12.80 4.05
CA GLY A 147 -3.49 12.81 3.89
C GLY A 147 -4.10 11.52 3.36
N ALA A 148 -5.35 11.63 2.94
CA ALA A 148 -6.08 10.56 2.26
C ALA A 148 -6.09 10.83 0.75
N VAL A 149 -5.59 9.86 -0.02
CA VAL A 149 -5.58 9.94 -1.49
C VAL A 149 -6.68 9.02 -2.02
N PRO A 150 -7.70 9.53 -2.74
CA PRO A 150 -8.67 8.70 -3.44
C PRO A 150 -7.98 7.77 -4.44
N VAL A 151 -8.31 6.48 -4.38
CA VAL A 151 -7.70 5.48 -5.25
C VAL A 151 -8.78 4.88 -6.14
N ARG A 152 -8.64 5.06 -7.45
CA ARG A 152 -9.54 4.46 -8.46
C ARG A 152 -8.93 3.23 -9.12
N ASP A 153 -7.61 3.15 -9.14
CA ASP A 153 -6.83 2.01 -9.60
C ASP A 153 -5.54 1.91 -8.76
N CYS A 154 -4.96 0.72 -8.64
CA CYS A 154 -3.68 0.53 -7.96
C CYS A 154 -2.74 -0.30 -8.82
N LEU A 155 -1.69 0.31 -9.37
CA LEU A 155 -0.70 -0.41 -10.18
C LEU A 155 0.03 -1.53 -9.43
N LEU A 156 -0.06 -1.59 -8.10
CA LEU A 156 0.43 -2.73 -7.33
C LEU A 156 -0.57 -3.89 -7.31
N GLY A 157 -1.87 -3.62 -7.29
CA GLY A 157 -2.93 -4.63 -7.22
C GLY A 157 -3.09 -5.41 -8.51
N GLY A 158 -3.33 -6.72 -8.40
CA GLY A 158 -3.67 -7.60 -9.51
C GLY A 158 -4.92 -7.14 -10.26
N GLU A 159 -5.06 -7.59 -11.50
CA GLU A 159 -6.14 -7.16 -12.40
C GLU A 159 -7.55 -7.39 -11.83
N PRO A 160 -7.88 -8.54 -11.19
CA PRO A 160 -9.21 -8.76 -10.63
C PRO A 160 -9.55 -7.73 -9.55
N LEU A 161 -8.59 -7.41 -8.68
CA LEU A 161 -8.76 -6.44 -7.60
C LEU A 161 -8.99 -5.03 -8.14
N CYS A 162 -8.25 -4.65 -9.19
CA CYS A 162 -8.35 -3.32 -9.77
C CYS A 162 -9.68 -3.12 -10.51
N LYS A 163 -10.16 -4.14 -11.22
CA LYS A 163 -11.50 -4.13 -11.82
C LYS A 163 -12.60 -4.00 -10.76
N ALA A 164 -12.50 -4.73 -9.66
CA ALA A 164 -13.44 -4.63 -8.55
C ALA A 164 -13.37 -3.25 -7.87
N LEU A 165 -12.16 -2.74 -7.59
CA LEU A 165 -11.94 -1.42 -7.01
C LEU A 165 -12.59 -0.31 -7.84
N GLN A 166 -12.35 -0.30 -9.15
CA GLN A 166 -12.91 0.70 -10.05
C GLN A 166 -14.44 0.72 -9.97
N ARG A 167 -15.09 -0.46 -10.15
CA ARG A 167 -16.55 -0.58 -10.12
C ARG A 167 -17.16 -0.18 -8.77
N LEU A 168 -16.54 -0.62 -7.67
CA LEU A 168 -16.99 -0.25 -6.32
C LEU A 168 -16.83 1.26 -6.09
N GLY A 169 -15.73 1.85 -6.55
CA GLY A 169 -15.47 3.29 -6.45
C GLY A 169 -16.46 4.14 -7.25
N GLU A 170 -16.78 3.72 -8.47
CA GLU A 170 -17.75 4.37 -9.37
C GLU A 170 -19.18 4.29 -8.82
N ALA A 171 -19.55 3.22 -8.13
CA ALA A 171 -20.88 3.04 -7.54
C ALA A 171 -21.09 3.80 -6.22
N LEU A 172 -20.02 4.14 -5.48
CA LEU A 172 -20.12 4.77 -4.16
C LEU A 172 -20.94 6.08 -4.11
N PRO A 173 -20.88 6.99 -5.10
CA PRO A 173 -21.70 8.20 -5.10
C PRO A 173 -23.21 7.94 -5.18
N GLU A 174 -23.62 6.79 -5.72
CA GLU A 174 -25.03 6.44 -5.94
C GLU A 174 -25.66 5.73 -4.72
N VAL A 175 -24.83 5.21 -3.82
CA VAL A 175 -25.30 4.40 -2.68
C VAL A 175 -25.27 5.18 -1.38
N LYS A 176 -26.41 5.19 -0.68
CA LYS A 176 -26.54 5.73 0.68
C LYS A 176 -26.17 4.66 1.71
N LEU A 177 -24.90 4.61 2.09
CA LEU A 177 -24.44 3.70 3.14
C LEU A 177 -24.78 4.26 4.54
N PRO A 178 -25.37 3.45 5.45
CA PRO A 178 -25.74 3.87 6.81
C PRO A 178 -24.51 3.90 7.73
N LEU A 179 -23.43 4.53 7.29
CA LEU A 179 -22.17 4.62 8.01
C LEU A 179 -21.91 6.04 8.52
N ARG A 180 -21.31 6.12 9.70
CA ARG A 180 -20.79 7.36 10.28
C ARG A 180 -19.28 7.36 10.12
N GLY A 181 -18.70 8.52 9.81
CA GLY A 181 -17.24 8.68 9.83
C GLY A 181 -16.74 8.68 11.27
N GLY A 182 -15.67 7.93 11.54
CA GLY A 182 -14.89 8.06 12.77
C GLY A 182 -13.98 9.30 12.73
N GLY A 183 -12.98 9.36 13.61
CA GLY A 183 -12.13 10.55 13.79
C GLY A 183 -11.56 11.16 12.51
N ARG A 184 -10.79 10.40 11.71
CA ARG A 184 -10.26 10.87 10.41
C ARG A 184 -11.26 10.73 9.25
N GLY A 185 -12.55 10.61 9.54
CA GLY A 185 -13.61 10.36 8.56
C GLY A 185 -13.72 8.92 8.08
N GLU A 186 -12.86 8.00 8.54
CA GLU A 186 -12.91 6.57 8.24
C GLU A 186 -14.19 5.94 8.79
N ALA A 187 -15.03 5.42 7.91
CA ALA A 187 -16.35 4.88 8.22
C ALA A 187 -16.37 3.35 8.17
N ALA A 188 -15.58 2.76 7.28
CA ALA A 188 -15.36 1.32 7.17
C ALA A 188 -14.01 1.06 6.50
N ARG A 189 -13.64 -0.22 6.39
CA ARG A 189 -12.44 -0.64 5.66
C ARG A 189 -12.76 -1.75 4.70
N LEU A 190 -12.26 -1.62 3.48
CA LEU A 190 -12.43 -2.59 2.42
C LEU A 190 -11.12 -3.35 2.21
N LEU A 191 -11.17 -4.66 2.37
CA LEU A 191 -10.12 -5.57 1.93
C LEU A 191 -10.58 -6.23 0.63
N LEU A 192 -9.81 -6.07 -0.44
CA LEU A 192 -9.96 -6.81 -1.68
C LEU A 192 -8.86 -7.87 -1.77
N ARG A 193 -9.22 -9.05 -2.26
CA ARG A 193 -8.35 -10.20 -2.38
C ARG A 193 -8.55 -10.85 -3.74
N ASP A 194 -7.46 -11.34 -4.34
CA ASP A 194 -7.56 -12.32 -5.44
C ASP A 194 -7.92 -13.68 -4.82
N ASN A 195 -8.97 -14.32 -5.33
CA ASN A 195 -9.39 -15.64 -4.85
C ASN A 195 -8.51 -16.79 -5.35
N GLY A 196 -7.48 -16.51 -6.17
CA GLY A 196 -6.61 -17.51 -6.78
C GLY A 196 -7.21 -18.18 -8.02
N ARG A 197 -8.40 -17.74 -8.46
CA ARG A 197 -9.12 -18.21 -9.66
C ARG A 197 -9.38 -17.08 -10.66
N GLY A 198 -8.70 -15.94 -10.49
CA GLY A 198 -8.81 -14.78 -11.38
C GLY A 198 -10.00 -13.86 -11.06
N GLU A 199 -10.59 -13.99 -9.87
CA GLU A 199 -11.69 -13.14 -9.42
C GLU A 199 -11.36 -12.45 -8.11
N ALA A 200 -12.03 -11.32 -7.85
CA ALA A 200 -11.89 -10.62 -6.59
C ALA A 200 -12.94 -11.07 -5.58
N VAL A 201 -12.55 -11.18 -4.32
CA VAL A 201 -13.45 -11.25 -3.16
C VAL A 201 -13.25 -10.02 -2.28
N ALA A 202 -14.27 -9.66 -1.51
CA ALA A 202 -14.21 -8.49 -0.63
C ALA A 202 -14.51 -8.84 0.83
N VAL A 203 -13.87 -8.13 1.75
CA VAL A 203 -14.27 -8.08 3.16
C VAL A 203 -14.43 -6.63 3.56
N LEU A 204 -15.64 -6.26 3.99
CA LEU A 204 -15.91 -4.93 4.52
C LEU A 204 -15.98 -4.98 6.04
N PHE A 205 -15.02 -4.33 6.69
CA PHE A 205 -14.98 -4.18 8.14
C PHE A 205 -15.79 -2.96 8.55
N LEU A 206 -16.87 -3.22 9.29
CA LEU A 206 -17.73 -2.23 9.93
C LEU A 206 -17.25 -1.99 11.35
N PHE A 207 -17.15 -0.72 11.74
CA PHE A 207 -16.73 -0.32 13.08
C PHE A 207 -17.93 0.03 13.94
N GLY A 208 -17.98 -0.51 15.16
CA GLY A 208 -19.00 -0.17 16.15
C GLY A 208 -19.74 -1.38 16.72
N LYS A 209 -20.74 -1.10 17.57
CA LYS A 209 -21.46 -2.13 18.32
C LYS A 209 -22.66 -2.72 17.56
N SER A 210 -23.36 -1.91 16.78
CA SER A 210 -24.56 -2.31 16.04
C SER A 210 -24.24 -2.77 14.62
N VAL A 211 -25.05 -3.70 14.11
CA VAL A 211 -25.02 -4.13 12.71
C VAL A 211 -26.04 -3.28 11.94
N PRO A 212 -25.62 -2.47 10.95
CA PRO A 212 -26.57 -1.68 10.17
C PRO A 212 -27.37 -2.56 9.18
N PRO A 213 -28.45 -2.03 8.59
CA PRO A 213 -29.22 -2.75 7.57
C PRO A 213 -28.34 -3.21 6.40
N LEU A 214 -28.55 -4.45 5.95
CA LEU A 214 -27.71 -5.11 4.93
C LEU A 214 -27.89 -4.52 3.52
N GLU A 215 -29.12 -4.19 3.15
CA GLU A 215 -29.51 -3.91 1.76
C GLU A 215 -28.68 -2.79 1.08
N PRO A 216 -28.31 -1.67 1.73
CA PRO A 216 -27.41 -0.70 1.13
C PRO A 216 -26.02 -1.26 0.80
N PHE A 217 -25.47 -2.16 1.62
CA PHE A 217 -24.16 -2.76 1.37
C PHE A 217 -24.21 -3.77 0.23
N ARG A 218 -25.24 -4.62 0.18
CA ARG A 218 -25.48 -5.57 -0.92
C ARG A 218 -25.51 -4.83 -2.26
N ARG A 219 -26.40 -3.82 -2.39
CA ARG A 219 -26.50 -2.99 -3.61
C ARG A 219 -25.18 -2.36 -4.05
N TRP A 220 -24.29 -2.05 -3.11
CA TRP A 220 -22.96 -1.53 -3.43
C TRP A 220 -21.97 -2.63 -3.85
N LEU A 221 -21.86 -3.69 -3.04
CA LEU A 221 -20.88 -4.76 -3.25
C LEU A 221 -21.17 -5.57 -4.52
N ASP A 222 -22.44 -5.73 -4.90
CA ASP A 222 -22.85 -6.39 -6.15
C ASP A 222 -22.31 -5.68 -7.40
N ARG A 223 -22.09 -4.36 -7.32
CA ARG A 223 -21.48 -3.58 -8.42
C ARG A 223 -20.04 -4.01 -8.69
N GLY A 224 -19.34 -4.55 -7.68
CA GLY A 224 -17.97 -5.03 -7.81
C GLY A 224 -17.82 -6.25 -8.73
N ARG A 225 -18.90 -7.01 -8.97
CA ARG A 225 -18.88 -8.35 -9.60
C ARG A 225 -17.82 -9.25 -8.95
N LEU A 226 -17.96 -9.43 -7.65
CA LEU A 226 -17.07 -10.23 -6.81
C LEU A 226 -17.51 -11.70 -6.85
N ALA A 227 -16.57 -12.63 -6.68
CA ALA A 227 -16.90 -14.06 -6.48
C ALA A 227 -17.65 -14.29 -5.15
N GLY A 228 -17.38 -13.44 -4.16
CA GLY A 228 -18.08 -13.39 -2.89
C GLY A 228 -17.59 -12.25 -2.01
N TRP A 229 -18.35 -11.94 -0.97
CA TRP A 229 -18.00 -10.91 -0.01
C TRP A 229 -18.49 -11.20 1.40
N GLU A 230 -17.79 -10.63 2.38
CA GLU A 230 -18.14 -10.69 3.79
C GLU A 230 -18.32 -9.29 4.38
N LEU A 231 -19.33 -9.14 5.23
CA LEU A 231 -19.37 -8.05 6.20
C LEU A 231 -18.84 -8.58 7.52
N ARG A 232 -17.84 -7.89 8.06
CA ARG A 232 -17.30 -8.21 9.38
C ARG A 232 -17.49 -7.03 10.32
N ARG A 233 -17.94 -7.30 11.54
CA ARG A 233 -18.01 -6.30 12.61
C ARG A 233 -16.73 -6.35 13.42
N SER A 234 -16.07 -5.21 13.57
CA SER A 234 -14.94 -5.03 14.47
C SER A 234 -15.35 -4.15 15.67
N PRO A 235 -15.02 -4.57 16.91
CA PRO A 235 -15.37 -3.81 18.12
C PRO A 235 -14.64 -2.46 18.21
N GLY A 236 -13.61 -2.21 17.39
CA GLY A 236 -12.96 -0.91 17.32
C GLY A 236 -11.98 -0.79 16.16
N VAL A 237 -11.65 0.45 15.78
CA VAL A 237 -10.81 0.76 14.59
C VAL A 237 -9.43 0.11 14.63
N LYS A 238 -8.93 -0.33 15.80
CA LYS A 238 -7.63 -1.02 15.96
C LYS A 238 -7.73 -2.56 15.88
N ALA A 239 -8.90 -3.15 16.07
CA ALA A 239 -9.12 -4.59 16.22
C ALA A 239 -9.52 -5.23 14.87
N ARG A 240 -8.64 -5.13 13.86
CA ARG A 240 -9.08 -5.10 12.45
C ARG A 240 -9.45 -6.46 11.84
N LEU A 241 -8.55 -7.44 11.86
CA LEU A 241 -8.72 -8.70 11.14
C LEU A 241 -9.14 -9.84 12.08
N PHE A 242 -8.27 -10.18 13.03
CA PHE A 242 -8.43 -11.36 13.89
C PHE A 242 -9.55 -11.25 14.93
N ALA A 243 -9.90 -10.03 15.34
CA ALA A 243 -10.93 -9.80 16.36
C ALA A 243 -12.30 -9.42 15.76
N SER A 244 -12.42 -9.46 14.43
CA SER A 244 -13.66 -9.13 13.74
C SER A 244 -14.54 -10.38 13.59
N GLN A 245 -15.85 -10.20 13.70
CA GLN A 245 -16.84 -11.28 13.57
C GLN A 245 -17.57 -11.16 12.23
N VAL A 246 -17.73 -12.26 11.51
CA VAL A 246 -18.57 -12.30 10.32
C VAL A 246 -20.02 -12.07 10.74
N VAL A 247 -20.65 -11.05 10.16
CA VAL A 247 -22.08 -10.75 10.37
C VAL A 247 -22.93 -11.11 9.16
N HIS A 248 -22.30 -11.16 7.98
CA HIS A 248 -22.95 -11.62 6.75
C HIS A 248 -21.88 -12.08 5.75
N ALA A 249 -22.23 -13.05 4.90
CA ALA A 249 -21.43 -13.48 3.77
C ALA A 249 -22.36 -13.80 2.59
N GLU A 250 -21.91 -13.49 1.38
CA GLU A 250 -22.63 -13.76 0.13
C GLU A 250 -21.65 -14.25 -0.95
N GLY A 251 -22.08 -15.19 -1.79
CA GLY A 251 -21.21 -15.86 -2.77
C GLY A 251 -20.16 -16.78 -2.12
N ASP A 252 -19.00 -16.93 -2.78
CA ASP A 252 -17.83 -17.65 -2.26
C ASP A 252 -16.70 -16.67 -1.91
N PRO A 253 -16.61 -16.19 -0.67
CA PRO A 253 -15.58 -15.24 -0.26
C PRO A 253 -14.22 -15.88 0.00
N LEU A 254 -14.08 -17.20 -0.16
CA LEU A 254 -12.85 -17.92 0.16
C LEU A 254 -11.74 -17.64 -0.84
N VAL A 255 -10.50 -17.73 -0.36
CA VAL A 255 -9.30 -17.56 -1.17
C VAL A 255 -8.59 -18.90 -1.30
N THR A 256 -8.21 -19.24 -2.52
CA THR A 256 -7.41 -20.43 -2.85
C THR A 256 -5.95 -20.02 -3.03
N HIS A 257 -5.01 -20.81 -2.52
CA HIS A 257 -3.57 -20.64 -2.71
C HIS A 257 -2.95 -21.96 -3.12
N ASP A 258 -2.16 -21.93 -4.18
CA ASP A 258 -1.30 -23.04 -4.56
C ASP A 258 0.01 -22.89 -3.77
N LEU A 259 0.33 -23.87 -2.93
CA LEU A 259 1.50 -23.84 -2.04
C LEU A 259 2.18 -25.20 -2.09
N ALA A 260 3.43 -25.23 -2.56
CA ALA A 260 4.27 -26.44 -2.62
C ALA A 260 3.57 -27.66 -3.27
N GLY A 261 2.80 -27.43 -4.35
CA GLY A 261 2.07 -28.48 -5.06
C GLY A 261 0.73 -28.89 -4.43
N GLY A 262 0.34 -28.29 -3.31
CA GLY A 262 -0.99 -28.46 -2.69
C GLY A 262 -1.89 -27.23 -2.88
N VAL A 263 -3.19 -27.43 -2.62
CA VAL A 263 -4.20 -26.37 -2.69
C VAL A 263 -4.71 -26.06 -1.28
N LEU A 264 -4.48 -24.84 -0.80
CA LEU A 264 -5.02 -24.33 0.45
C LEU A 264 -6.20 -23.40 0.17
N ARG A 265 -7.38 -23.75 0.69
CA ARG A 265 -8.55 -22.87 0.71
C ARG A 265 -8.72 -22.29 2.11
N ALA A 266 -8.81 -20.97 2.20
CA ALA A 266 -8.82 -20.26 3.48
C ALA A 266 -9.79 -19.08 3.48
N GLU A 267 -10.15 -18.60 4.66
CA GLU A 267 -10.89 -17.35 4.82
C GLU A 267 -10.11 -16.16 4.23
N PRO A 268 -10.79 -15.15 3.67
CA PRO A 268 -10.13 -14.00 3.03
C PRO A 268 -9.30 -13.14 4.00
N THR A 269 -9.50 -13.29 5.32
CA THR A 269 -8.75 -12.58 6.37
C THR A 269 -7.48 -13.30 6.81
N VAL A 270 -7.27 -14.55 6.42
CA VAL A 270 -6.05 -15.30 6.73
C VAL A 270 -4.86 -14.62 6.05
N PHE A 271 -3.74 -14.56 6.78
CA PHE A 271 -2.50 -14.05 6.20
C PHE A 271 -2.03 -14.98 5.07
N SER A 272 -1.66 -14.39 3.95
CA SER A 272 -0.97 -15.07 2.86
C SER A 272 0.03 -14.10 2.25
N GLN A 273 1.02 -14.62 1.50
CA GLN A 273 1.90 -13.77 0.71
C GLN A 273 1.08 -12.88 -0.21
N ALA A 274 1.42 -11.59 -0.23
CA ALA A 274 0.71 -10.62 -1.06
C ALA A 274 1.13 -10.72 -2.53
N ASN A 275 2.25 -11.38 -2.84
CA ASN A 275 2.73 -11.63 -4.19
C ASN A 275 2.89 -13.15 -4.37
N ARG A 276 1.85 -13.83 -4.87
CA ARG A 276 1.88 -15.29 -5.07
C ARG A 276 3.02 -15.72 -5.99
N HIS A 277 3.20 -15.00 -7.10
CA HIS A 277 4.24 -15.30 -8.10
C HIS A 277 5.67 -15.19 -7.58
N ALA A 278 5.93 -14.36 -6.57
CA ALA A 278 7.25 -14.30 -5.95
C ALA A 278 7.45 -15.35 -4.84
N GLY A 279 6.38 -15.97 -4.34
CA GLY A 279 6.48 -17.09 -3.39
C GLY A 279 6.73 -18.44 -4.07
N GLU A 280 6.57 -18.52 -5.39
CA GLU A 280 6.76 -19.72 -6.22
C GLU A 280 8.18 -19.86 -6.79
N VAL A 281 8.99 -18.79 -6.74
CA VAL A 281 10.37 -18.71 -7.27
C VAL A 281 11.37 -18.72 -6.13
#